data_AF-A0A453EKJ7-F1
#
_entry.id   AF-A0A453EKJ7-F1
#
_cell.length_a   1.000
_cell.length_b   1.000
_cell.length_c   1.000
_cell.angle_alpha   90.00
_cell.angle_beta   90.00
_cell.angle_gamma   90.00
#
_symmetry.space_group_name_H-M   'P 1'
#
loop_
_entity.id
_entity.type
_entity.pdbx_description
1 polymer ?
#
loop_
_entity_poly.entity_id
_entity_poly.type
_entity_poly.pdbx_seq_one_letter_code
_entity_poly.pdbx_strand_id
1 'polypeptide(L)'
;PYRHLEGLAAERQLVLNGLELYNALHPGNEYELAPGKVTRSSQLGDGCCWSHGNFVARRKRSGCFSFLPVPQTLFFFEHVCRADFEGVVTCIPLDEPVIEAYTFLGFRLLWADCVCKTCYRLFNIPHPCLKRTCTCGHSRVEKICEMCYNRSGVLHPFRGEFQFGYHK
;
A
#
# COMPACT_ATOMS: atom_id res chain seq x y z
N PRO A 1 19.05 12.39 -15.75
CA PRO A 1 18.73 11.14 -16.48
C PRO A 1 19.19 9.88 -15.73
N TYR A 2 20.48 9.75 -15.41
CA TYR A 2 21.06 8.55 -14.81
C TYR A 2 20.49 8.22 -13.40
N ARG A 3 20.52 9.18 -12.47
CA ARG A 3 19.96 9.00 -11.10
C ARG A 3 18.46 8.68 -11.07
N HIS A 4 17.71 9.09 -12.08
CA HIS A 4 16.28 8.78 -12.17
C HIS A 4 16.05 7.32 -12.57
N LEU A 5 16.86 6.81 -13.52
CA LEU A 5 16.81 5.41 -13.94
C LEU A 5 17.27 4.47 -12.82
N GLU A 6 18.29 4.85 -12.06
CA GLU A 6 18.75 4.11 -10.87
C GLU A 6 17.63 4.02 -9.81
N GLY A 7 16.94 5.14 -9.56
CA GLY A 7 15.79 5.16 -8.65
C GLY A 7 14.67 4.22 -9.09
N LEU A 8 14.31 4.24 -10.38
CA LEU A 8 13.30 3.34 -10.94
C LEU A 8 13.72 1.86 -10.88
N ALA A 9 15.01 1.57 -11.10
CA ALA A 9 15.54 0.22 -10.98
C ALA A 9 15.49 -0.29 -9.52
N ALA A 10 15.85 0.55 -8.55
CA ALA A 10 15.77 0.22 -7.14
C ALA A 10 14.31 0.00 -6.68
N GLU A 11 13.37 0.85 -7.12
CA GLU A 11 11.94 0.67 -6.85
C GLU A 11 11.41 -0.63 -7.47
N ARG A 12 11.82 -0.94 -8.70
CA ARG A 12 11.46 -2.20 -9.37
C ARG A 12 11.97 -3.41 -8.60
N GLN A 13 13.23 -3.38 -8.17
CA GLN A 13 13.81 -4.49 -7.40
C GLN A 13 13.09 -4.68 -6.06
N LEU A 14 12.79 -3.58 -5.37
CA LEU A 14 12.05 -3.60 -4.10
C LEU A 14 10.69 -4.31 -4.22
N VAL A 15 9.90 -3.97 -5.24
CA VAL A 15 8.56 -4.57 -5.42
C VAL A 15 8.64 -6.02 -5.92
N LEU A 16 9.70 -6.37 -6.67
CA LEU A 16 9.96 -7.76 -7.06
C LEU A 16 10.28 -8.63 -5.83
N ASN A 17 11.12 -8.13 -4.90
CA ASN A 17 11.40 -8.82 -3.64
C ASN A 17 10.11 -9.03 -2.81
N GLY A 18 9.22 -8.02 -2.80
CA GLY A 18 7.91 -8.16 -2.15
C GLY A 18 7.01 -9.21 -2.82
N LEU A 19 6.97 -9.25 -4.15
CA LEU A 19 6.21 -10.29 -4.87
C LEU A 19 6.79 -11.69 -4.67
N GLU A 20 8.11 -11.81 -4.61
CA GLU A 20 8.77 -13.09 -4.31
C GLU A 20 8.37 -13.60 -2.93
N LEU A 21 8.41 -12.73 -1.91
CA LEU A 21 7.92 -13.04 -0.57
C LEU A 21 6.46 -13.51 -0.59
N TYR A 22 5.57 -12.77 -1.26
CA TYR A 22 4.16 -13.16 -1.36
C TYR A 22 3.99 -14.51 -2.06
N ASN A 23 4.61 -14.69 -3.23
CA ASN A 23 4.45 -15.89 -4.06
C ASN A 23 4.98 -17.15 -3.37
N ALA A 24 6.11 -17.04 -2.64
CA ALA A 24 6.66 -18.15 -1.87
C ALA A 24 5.67 -18.68 -0.81
N LEU A 25 4.84 -17.79 -0.26
CA LEU A 25 3.80 -18.12 0.71
C LEU A 25 2.47 -18.58 0.08
N HIS A 26 2.27 -18.39 -1.23
CA HIS A 26 1.00 -18.60 -1.92
C HIS A 26 1.15 -19.42 -3.22
N PRO A 27 1.68 -20.66 -3.17
CA PRO A 27 1.84 -21.50 -4.35
C PRO A 27 0.50 -21.73 -5.07
N GLY A 28 0.48 -21.57 -6.39
CA GLY A 28 -0.73 -21.68 -7.22
C GLY A 28 -1.62 -20.43 -7.27
N ASN A 29 -1.34 -19.42 -6.43
CA ASN A 29 -2.02 -18.12 -6.41
C ASN A 29 -1.04 -16.97 -6.63
N GLU A 30 -0.02 -17.23 -7.45
CA GLU A 30 1.09 -16.31 -7.65
C GLU A 30 0.72 -15.09 -8.48
N TYR A 31 1.47 -14.01 -8.29
CA TYR A 31 1.37 -12.75 -9.02
C TYR A 31 2.69 -12.40 -9.73
N GLU A 32 2.57 -11.63 -10.80
CA GLU A 32 3.67 -10.98 -11.48
C GLU A 32 3.47 -9.47 -11.50
N LEU A 33 4.58 -8.73 -11.57
CA LEU A 33 4.56 -7.27 -11.56
C LEU A 33 3.83 -6.74 -12.80
N ALA A 34 2.87 -5.84 -12.60
CA ALA A 34 2.16 -5.17 -13.67
C ALA A 34 2.69 -3.73 -13.84
N PRO A 35 2.50 -3.11 -15.03
CA PRO A 35 2.78 -1.69 -15.20
C PRO A 35 1.98 -0.85 -14.21
N GLY A 36 2.64 0.06 -13.51
CA GLY A 36 2.01 0.93 -12.53
C GLY A 36 3.03 1.79 -11.81
N LYS A 37 2.55 2.86 -11.17
CA LYS A 37 3.38 3.71 -10.32
C LYS A 37 3.58 3.03 -8.96
N VAL A 38 4.83 2.99 -8.49
CA VAL A 38 5.13 2.65 -7.10
C VAL A 38 4.88 3.88 -6.22
N THR A 39 4.08 3.75 -5.17
CA THR A 39 3.97 4.74 -4.11
C THR A 39 4.87 4.32 -2.96
N ARG A 40 5.55 5.29 -2.33
CA ARG A 40 6.38 5.02 -1.15
C ARG A 40 6.33 6.19 -0.19
N SER A 41 6.23 5.88 1.09
CA SER A 41 6.41 6.81 2.20
C SER A 41 7.42 6.21 3.15
N SER A 42 8.46 6.98 3.49
CA SER A 42 9.55 6.52 4.33
C SER A 42 9.64 7.37 5.60
N GLN A 43 9.92 6.74 6.73
CA GLN A 43 10.17 7.42 8.00
C GLN A 43 11.26 6.70 8.79
N LEU A 44 12.10 7.49 9.44
CA LEU A 44 13.07 6.98 10.39
C LEU A 44 12.36 6.70 11.74
N GLY A 45 12.53 5.50 12.27
CA GLY A 45 11.99 5.08 13.57
C GLY A 45 12.86 3.98 14.17
N ASP A 46 13.15 4.09 15.47
CA ASP A 46 13.92 3.09 16.24
C ASP A 46 15.28 2.71 15.60
N GLY A 47 15.99 3.70 15.05
CA GLY A 47 17.28 3.49 14.38
C GLY A 47 17.19 2.80 13.01
N CYS A 48 15.98 2.55 12.51
CA CYS A 48 15.70 1.91 11.23
C CYS A 48 14.98 2.89 10.29
N CYS A 49 15.17 2.74 8.98
CA CYS A 49 14.36 3.42 7.98
C CYS A 49 13.22 2.47 7.55
N TRP A 50 12.00 2.83 7.90
CA TRP A 50 10.80 2.12 7.50
C TRP A 50 10.20 2.76 6.26
N SER A 51 9.62 1.95 5.40
CA SER A 51 8.89 2.41 4.23
C SER A 51 7.63 1.60 4.03
N HIS A 52 6.51 2.29 3.82
CA HIS A 52 5.29 1.69 3.31
C HIS A 52 5.10 2.08 1.86
N GLY A 53 4.46 1.23 1.09
CA GLY A 53 4.17 1.57 -0.28
C GLY A 53 3.16 0.66 -0.94
N ASN A 54 2.81 1.02 -2.17
CA ASN A 54 1.98 0.20 -3.04
C ASN A 54 2.59 0.02 -4.41
N PHE A 55 2.21 -1.09 -5.04
CA PHE A 55 2.48 -1.36 -6.44
C PHE A 55 1.35 -2.21 -7.00
N VAL A 56 1.30 -2.29 -8.33
CA VAL A 56 0.27 -3.06 -9.02
C VAL A 56 0.87 -4.37 -9.50
N ALA A 57 0.14 -5.46 -9.26
CA ALA A 57 0.48 -6.77 -9.77
C ALA A 57 -0.73 -7.40 -10.44
N ARG A 58 -0.52 -8.48 -11.17
CA ARG A 58 -1.59 -9.30 -11.74
C ARG A 58 -1.30 -10.77 -11.51
N ARG A 59 -2.35 -11.57 -11.39
CA ARG A 59 -2.20 -13.01 -11.16
C ARG A 59 -1.47 -13.67 -12.33
N LYS A 60 -0.45 -14.48 -12.04
CA LYS A 60 0.20 -15.32 -13.06
C LYS A 60 -0.83 -16.28 -13.64
N ARG A 61 -0.80 -16.45 -14.96
CA ARG A 61 -1.60 -17.46 -15.64
C ARG A 61 -0.68 -18.46 -16.31
N SER A 62 -1.01 -19.73 -16.16
CA SER A 62 -0.52 -20.81 -16.99
C SER A 62 -1.61 -21.22 -17.99
N GLY A 63 -1.23 -21.59 -19.21
CA GLY A 63 -2.14 -22.14 -20.23
C GLY A 63 -2.64 -21.16 -21.31
N CYS A 64 -3.55 -21.64 -22.14
CA CYS A 64 -3.93 -21.07 -23.45
C CYS A 64 -4.67 -19.71 -23.43
N PHE A 65 -4.91 -19.11 -22.26
CA PHE A 65 -5.63 -17.83 -22.12
C PHE A 65 -4.81 -16.76 -21.38
N SER A 66 -3.48 -16.87 -21.42
CA SER A 66 -2.55 -15.90 -20.83
C SER A 66 -2.60 -14.51 -21.49
N PHE A 67 -3.15 -14.40 -22.69
CA PHE A 67 -3.26 -13.15 -23.45
C PHE A 67 -4.48 -12.28 -23.07
N LEU A 68 -5.45 -12.81 -22.32
CA LEU A 68 -6.64 -12.05 -21.94
C LEU A 68 -6.30 -11.00 -20.86
N PRO A 69 -6.93 -9.81 -20.88
CA PRO A 69 -6.76 -8.82 -19.83
C PRO A 69 -7.06 -9.42 -18.46
N VAL A 70 -6.12 -9.29 -17.52
CA VAL A 70 -6.27 -9.76 -16.14
C VAL A 70 -6.55 -8.55 -15.25
N PRO A 71 -7.52 -8.64 -14.33
CA PRO A 71 -7.69 -7.62 -13.31
C PRO A 71 -6.37 -7.37 -12.59
N GLN A 72 -6.00 -6.11 -12.52
CA GLN A 72 -4.85 -5.67 -11.75
C GLN A 72 -5.25 -5.62 -10.26
N THR A 73 -4.31 -5.98 -9.40
CA THR A 73 -4.48 -6.00 -7.94
C THR A 73 -3.45 -5.06 -7.34
N LEU A 74 -3.90 -4.20 -6.44
CA LEU A 74 -3.02 -3.32 -5.71
C LEU A 74 -2.42 -4.09 -4.54
N PHE A 75 -1.11 -4.00 -4.36
CA PHE A 75 -0.42 -4.58 -3.22
C PHE A 75 0.00 -3.47 -2.26
N PHE A 76 0.05 -3.82 -0.99
CA PHE A 76 0.71 -3.05 0.05
C PHE A 76 1.98 -3.77 0.48
N PHE A 77 3.06 -3.02 0.73
CA PHE A 77 4.28 -3.56 1.29
C PHE A 77 4.84 -2.74 2.45
N GLU A 78 5.53 -3.42 3.36
CA GLU A 78 6.41 -2.83 4.37
C GLU A 78 7.85 -3.22 4.08
N HIS A 79 8.72 -2.23 4.04
CA HIS A 79 10.16 -2.39 3.84
C HIS A 79 10.89 -1.76 5.01
N VAL A 80 11.91 -2.44 5.51
CA VAL A 80 12.79 -1.94 6.56
C VAL A 80 14.23 -1.98 6.06
N CYS A 81 14.95 -0.90 6.32
CA CYS A 81 16.38 -0.80 6.14
C CYS A 81 17.02 -0.46 7.49
N ARG A 82 17.84 -1.37 8.00
CA ARG A 82 18.62 -1.26 9.24
C ARG A 82 20.03 -1.78 9.00
N ALA A 83 20.95 -1.49 9.92
CA ALA A 83 22.39 -1.73 9.72
C ALA A 83 22.75 -3.19 9.36
N ASP A 84 21.98 -4.15 9.86
CA ASP A 84 22.19 -5.60 9.71
C ASP A 84 21.22 -6.27 8.73
N PHE A 85 20.21 -5.55 8.23
CA PHE A 85 19.16 -6.13 7.40
C PHE A 85 18.43 -5.08 6.57
N GLU A 86 18.21 -5.39 5.30
CA GLU A 86 17.36 -4.64 4.40
C GLU A 86 16.43 -5.60 3.68
N GLY A 87 15.12 -5.34 3.73
CA GLY A 87 14.16 -6.25 3.10
C GLY A 87 12.70 -5.86 3.27
N VAL A 88 11.86 -6.48 2.43
CA VAL A 88 10.41 -6.42 2.55
C VAL A 88 9.98 -7.42 3.62
N VAL A 89 9.22 -6.95 4.62
CA VAL A 89 8.76 -7.77 5.76
C VAL A 89 7.27 -8.10 5.69
N THR A 90 6.52 -7.32 4.92
CA THR A 90 5.09 -7.54 4.64
C THR A 90 4.84 -7.25 3.17
N CYS A 91 4.10 -8.12 2.48
CA CYS A 91 3.61 -7.88 1.13
C CYS A 91 2.26 -8.59 0.96
N ILE A 92 1.18 -7.83 0.82
CA ILE A 92 -0.17 -8.39 0.76
C ILE A 92 -1.03 -7.69 -0.31
N PRO A 93 -1.93 -8.41 -0.98
CA PRO A 93 -2.91 -7.80 -1.86
C PRO A 93 -3.91 -6.99 -1.02
N LEU A 94 -4.40 -5.90 -1.58
CA LEU A 94 -5.56 -5.18 -1.06
C LEU A 94 -6.82 -5.81 -1.64
N ASP A 95 -7.86 -5.94 -0.81
CA ASP A 95 -9.12 -6.65 -1.14
C ASP A 95 -9.88 -6.03 -2.32
N GLU A 96 -9.54 -4.81 -2.73
CA GLU A 96 -10.17 -4.15 -3.87
C GLU A 96 -9.31 -4.23 -5.14
N PRO A 97 -9.84 -4.77 -6.25
CA PRO A 97 -9.14 -4.76 -7.52
C PRO A 97 -8.88 -3.31 -7.97
N VAL A 98 -7.81 -3.10 -8.74
CA VAL A 98 -7.57 -1.83 -9.44
C VAL A 98 -8.59 -1.68 -10.55
N ILE A 99 -9.80 -1.25 -10.20
CA ILE A 99 -10.78 -0.74 -11.16
C ILE A 99 -10.34 0.67 -11.57
N GLU A 100 -10.65 1.08 -12.80
CA GLU A 100 -10.47 2.47 -13.26
C GLU A 100 -11.16 3.49 -12.32
N ALA A 101 -12.02 3.05 -11.41
CA ALA A 101 -12.59 3.84 -10.32
C ALA A 101 -11.59 4.27 -9.23
N TYR A 102 -10.30 3.95 -9.32
CA TYR A 102 -9.29 4.73 -8.59
C TYR A 102 -9.27 6.22 -8.99
N THR A 103 -10.00 6.58 -10.06
CA THR A 103 -10.37 7.95 -10.44
C THR A 103 -11.80 8.02 -11.01
N PHE A 104 -12.86 7.85 -10.22
CA PHE A 104 -14.21 8.25 -10.70
C PHE A 104 -14.30 9.78 -10.63
N LEU A 105 -14.37 10.45 -11.79
CA LEU A 105 -14.46 11.93 -11.91
C LEU A 105 -13.28 12.72 -11.30
N GLY A 106 -12.07 12.15 -11.25
CA GLY A 106 -10.90 12.85 -10.69
C GLY A 106 -10.69 12.65 -9.18
N PHE A 107 -11.57 11.91 -8.50
CA PHE A 107 -11.48 11.68 -7.06
C PHE A 107 -10.92 10.29 -6.74
N ARG A 108 -9.94 10.25 -5.83
CA ARG A 108 -9.27 9.02 -5.39
C ARG A 108 -10.11 8.32 -4.32
N LEU A 109 -10.90 7.33 -4.73
CA LEU A 109 -11.97 6.73 -3.92
C LEU A 109 -11.50 5.88 -2.73
N LEU A 110 -10.20 5.61 -2.57
CA LEU A 110 -9.69 4.69 -1.53
C LEU A 110 -8.59 5.27 -0.64
N TRP A 111 -8.26 6.55 -0.79
CA TRP A 111 -7.45 7.21 0.23
C TRP A 111 -8.27 7.23 1.53
N ALA A 112 -7.72 6.65 2.57
CA ALA A 112 -8.26 6.79 3.90
C ALA A 112 -7.08 6.94 4.86
N ASP A 113 -6.99 8.12 5.45
CA ASP A 113 -6.01 8.42 6.48
C ASP A 113 -6.48 7.93 7.86
N CYS A 114 -7.80 7.74 8.01
CA CYS A 114 -8.45 7.48 9.29
C CYS A 114 -9.55 6.43 9.21
N VAL A 115 -9.80 5.82 10.38
CA VAL A 115 -10.88 4.87 10.63
C VAL A 115 -11.71 5.30 11.83
N CYS A 116 -13.03 5.17 11.73
CA CYS A 116 -13.93 5.33 12.87
C CYS A 116 -13.93 4.04 13.68
N LYS A 117 -13.57 4.07 14.97
CA LYS A 117 -13.59 2.87 15.82
C LYS A 117 -14.98 2.41 16.25
N THR A 118 -16.01 3.21 16.01
CA THR A 118 -17.40 2.85 16.33
C THR A 118 -18.06 2.08 15.18
N CYS A 119 -17.91 2.55 13.94
CA CYS A 119 -18.57 1.94 12.77
C CYS A 119 -17.62 1.40 11.71
N TYR A 120 -16.31 1.44 11.98
CA TYR A 120 -15.25 0.96 11.09
C TYR A 120 -15.25 1.57 9.69
N ARG A 121 -15.90 2.73 9.50
CA ARG A 121 -15.85 3.47 8.23
C ARG A 121 -14.52 4.17 8.07
N LEU A 122 -13.98 4.08 6.85
CA LEU A 122 -12.78 4.76 6.39
C LEU A 122 -13.11 6.15 5.85
N PHE A 123 -12.23 7.13 6.08
CA PHE A 123 -12.39 8.47 5.53
C PHE A 123 -11.06 9.22 5.47
N ASN A 124 -11.00 10.20 4.57
CA ASN A 124 -9.96 11.22 4.54
C ASN A 124 -10.34 12.36 5.49
N ILE A 125 -9.39 12.88 6.26
CA ILE A 125 -9.61 14.10 7.03
C ILE A 125 -9.30 15.30 6.14
N PRO A 126 -10.26 16.21 5.90
CA PRO A 126 -9.95 17.49 5.31
C PRO A 126 -9.21 18.33 6.35
N HIS A 127 -7.90 18.52 6.16
CA HIS A 127 -7.02 19.45 6.87
C HIS A 127 -6.92 19.31 8.41
N PRO A 128 -5.71 19.34 9.02
CA PRO A 128 -5.50 19.16 10.47
C PRO A 128 -6.19 20.22 11.38
N CYS A 129 -6.84 21.23 10.82
CA CYS A 129 -7.45 22.36 11.54
C CYS A 129 -8.98 22.26 11.65
N LEU A 130 -9.65 21.34 10.95
CA LEU A 130 -11.10 21.16 11.03
C LEU A 130 -11.45 20.16 12.15
N LYS A 131 -12.49 20.48 12.94
CA LYS A 131 -12.90 19.69 14.11
C LYS A 131 -13.18 18.23 13.72
N ARG A 132 -12.74 17.32 14.61
CA ARG A 132 -12.67 15.85 14.49
C ARG A 132 -14.03 15.13 14.48
N THR A 133 -15.01 15.60 13.72
CA THR A 133 -16.27 14.88 13.55
C THR A 133 -16.25 14.15 12.22
N CYS A 134 -16.30 12.81 12.25
CA CYS A 134 -16.46 12.02 11.04
C CYS A 134 -17.69 12.45 10.25
N THR A 135 -17.69 12.18 8.95
CA THR A 135 -18.92 12.18 8.14
C THR A 135 -19.98 11.20 8.67
N CYS A 136 -19.59 10.19 9.46
CA CYS A 136 -20.50 9.27 10.13
C CYS A 136 -21.05 9.77 11.48
N GLY A 137 -20.70 10.99 11.92
CA GLY A 137 -21.21 11.59 13.16
C GLY A 137 -20.57 11.08 14.46
N HIS A 138 -19.70 10.08 14.39
CA HIS A 138 -18.94 9.60 15.55
C HIS A 138 -17.69 10.45 15.84
N SER A 139 -17.24 10.43 17.09
CA SER A 139 -16.06 11.18 17.57
C SER A 139 -14.81 10.30 17.75
N ARG A 140 -14.95 8.97 17.79
CA ARG A 140 -13.82 8.04 17.98
C ARG A 140 -13.16 7.73 16.64
N VAL A 141 -12.18 8.56 16.32
CA VAL A 141 -11.37 8.49 15.09
C VAL A 141 -9.94 8.18 15.44
N GLU A 142 -9.36 7.24 14.73
CA GLU A 142 -7.94 6.97 14.78
C GLU A 142 -7.34 7.03 13.38
N LYS A 143 -6.07 7.44 13.31
CA LYS A 143 -5.29 7.34 12.08
C LYS A 143 -5.02 5.87 11.81
N ILE A 144 -4.96 5.49 10.54
CA ILE A 144 -4.61 4.11 10.17
C ILE A 144 -3.11 3.88 10.38
N CYS A 145 -2.30 4.87 9.99
CA CYS A 145 -0.85 4.79 10.11
C CYS A 145 -0.26 6.15 10.49
N GLU A 146 0.50 6.23 11.60
CA GLU A 146 1.18 7.48 12.00
C GLU A 146 2.15 7.95 10.91
N MET A 147 2.80 7.02 10.22
CA MET A 147 3.83 7.34 9.22
C MET A 147 3.23 7.94 7.95
N CYS A 148 2.14 7.35 7.45
CA CYS A 148 1.55 7.72 6.17
C CYS A 148 0.48 8.81 6.29
N TYR A 149 -0.07 9.02 7.48
CA TYR A 149 -1.15 9.97 7.75
C TYR A 149 -0.83 11.37 7.24
N ASN A 150 -1.65 11.87 6.30
CA ASN A 150 -1.55 13.23 5.73
C ASN A 150 -0.15 13.55 5.12
N ARG A 151 0.63 12.51 4.78
CA ARG A 151 2.01 12.63 4.30
C ARG A 151 2.25 11.89 2.99
N SER A 152 1.37 10.97 2.60
CA SER A 152 1.58 10.12 1.43
C SER A 152 0.28 9.66 0.77
N GLY A 153 0.37 9.27 -0.50
CA GLY A 153 -0.71 8.60 -1.21
C GLY A 153 -0.70 7.07 -1.05
N VAL A 154 -0.05 6.55 0.01
CA VAL A 154 0.03 5.12 0.29
C VAL A 154 -1.31 4.63 0.81
N LEU A 155 -1.78 3.53 0.24
CA LEU A 155 -3.03 2.86 0.53
C LEU A 155 -2.76 1.71 1.49
N HIS A 156 -3.53 1.68 2.57
CA HIS A 156 -3.41 0.67 3.61
C HIS A 156 -4.52 -0.38 3.50
N PRO A 157 -4.24 -1.66 3.81
CA PRO A 157 -5.28 -2.64 4.00
C PRO A 157 -6.25 -2.22 5.11
N PHE A 158 -7.53 -2.53 4.92
CA PHE A 158 -8.59 -2.23 5.87
C PHE A 158 -8.38 -2.90 7.23
N ARG A 159 -7.75 -4.08 7.21
CA ARG A 159 -7.38 -4.88 8.37
C ARG A 159 -5.98 -5.43 8.14
N GLY A 160 -5.06 -5.13 9.03
CA GLY A 160 -3.71 -5.66 8.99
C GLY A 160 -2.93 -5.20 10.21
N GLU A 161 -2.14 -6.09 10.79
CA GLU A 161 -1.14 -5.70 11.78
C GLU A 161 0.11 -5.27 11.01
N PHE A 162 0.33 -3.95 10.83
CA PHE A 162 1.62 -3.50 10.31
C PHE A 162 2.67 -3.62 11.41
N GLN A 163 3.90 -3.94 11.00
CA GLN A 163 5.02 -4.00 11.94
C GLN A 163 5.41 -2.60 12.41
N PHE A 164 5.29 -1.59 11.55
CA PHE A 164 5.64 -0.20 11.89
C PHE A 164 4.54 0.80 11.55
N GLY A 165 4.38 1.82 12.39
CA GLY A 165 3.42 2.90 12.16
C GLY A 165 1.94 2.50 12.25
N TYR A 166 1.58 1.22 12.42
CA TYR A 166 0.20 0.82 12.74
C TYR A 166 -0.16 1.30 14.14
N HIS A 167 -1.26 2.04 14.23
CA HIS A 167 -1.83 2.36 15.54
C HIS A 167 -2.44 1.13 16.18
N LYS A 168 -1.88 0.71 17.32
CA LYS A 168 -2.54 -0.18 18.27
C LYS A 168 -3.57 0.59 19.09
#